data_AF-A0A255DT82-F1
#
_entry.id   AF-A0A255DT82-F1
#
_cell.length_a   1.000
_cell.length_b   1.000
_cell.length_c   1.000
_cell.angle_alpha   90.00
_cell.angle_beta   90.00
_cell.angle_gamma   90.00
#
_symmetry.space_group_name_H-M   'P 1'
#
loop_
_entity.id
_entity.type
_entity.pdbx_description
1 polymer ?
#
loop_
_entity_poly.entity_id
_entity_poly.type
_entity_poly.pdbx_seq_one_letter_code
_entity_poly.pdbx_strand_id
1 'polypeptide(L)'
;MSDVSARQRLDTPRPSRRLSFNVDPEAVGRFSESIARYLGTGRYLAWQTIIVIVWIALNLVAVSWQWDPYPFILLNLAFSTQAAYAAPLILLAQNRQENRDRVSLDEDRRRAQQTKADTEFLARELASLRLAVGEVVTRDYLRRELEEVRELLETLQADHGAKVKKDKAKKASAAIDDLSP
;
A
#
# COMPACT_ATOMS: atom_id res chain seq x y z
N MET A 1 -10.16 69.31 0.92
CA MET A 1 -9.52 68.02 1.27
C MET A 1 -10.23 67.48 2.50
N SER A 2 -11.31 66.75 2.29
CA SER A 2 -12.21 66.24 3.33
C SER A 2 -12.09 64.73 3.44
N ASP A 3 -11.70 64.29 4.63
CA ASP A 3 -11.93 62.99 5.28
C ASP A 3 -12.06 61.74 4.42
N VAL A 4 -10.92 61.04 4.28
CA VAL A 4 -10.84 59.65 3.78
C VAL A 4 -10.68 58.63 4.94
N SER A 5 -11.02 59.02 6.17
CA SER A 5 -10.78 58.18 7.38
C SER A 5 -11.97 57.32 7.85
N ALA A 6 -12.99 57.11 7.02
CA ALA A 6 -14.18 56.33 7.39
C ALA A 6 -14.29 54.95 6.71
N ARG A 7 -13.30 54.53 5.91
CA ARG A 7 -13.35 53.25 5.17
C ARG A 7 -12.48 52.14 5.76
N GLN A 8 -11.81 52.41 6.87
CA GLN A 8 -10.99 51.42 7.54
C GLN A 8 -11.85 50.67 8.57
N ARG A 9 -11.93 49.35 8.42
CA ARG A 9 -12.37 48.35 9.41
C ARG A 9 -13.83 47.89 9.38
N LEU A 10 -14.34 47.52 8.20
CA LEU A 10 -15.48 46.58 8.12
C LEU A 10 -15.09 45.14 7.76
N ASP A 11 -13.81 44.83 7.55
CA ASP A 11 -13.36 43.54 7.00
C ASP A 11 -12.74 42.57 8.00
N THR A 12 -12.87 42.81 9.30
CA THR A 12 -12.41 41.84 10.30
C THR A 12 -13.60 40.98 10.71
N PRO A 13 -13.74 39.73 10.23
CA PRO A 13 -14.74 38.83 10.76
C PRO A 13 -14.47 38.69 12.26
N ARG A 14 -15.40 39.16 13.08
CA ARG A 14 -15.39 38.93 14.53
C ARG A 14 -15.26 37.42 14.73
N PRO A 15 -14.25 36.91 15.46
CA PRO A 15 -14.22 35.50 15.79
C PRO A 15 -15.44 35.25 16.67
N SER A 16 -16.47 34.66 16.08
CA SER A 16 -17.56 34.07 16.85
C SER A 16 -16.88 33.17 17.89
N ARG A 17 -17.07 33.48 19.17
CA ARG A 17 -16.67 32.62 20.28
C ARG A 17 -17.54 31.38 20.20
N ARG A 18 -17.27 30.51 19.21
CA ARG A 18 -17.79 29.16 19.17
C ARG A 18 -17.28 28.52 20.44
N LEU A 19 -18.20 28.07 21.27
CA LEU A 19 -17.90 27.22 22.41
C LEU A 19 -17.30 25.93 21.82
N SER A 20 -15.99 25.95 21.58
CA SER A 20 -15.26 24.79 21.10
C SER A 20 -15.16 23.88 22.31
N PHE A 21 -16.03 22.87 22.34
CA PHE A 21 -15.76 21.67 23.12
C PHE A 21 -14.49 21.07 22.52
N ASN A 22 -13.35 21.40 23.13
CA ASN A 22 -12.06 20.88 22.72
C ASN A 22 -11.98 19.44 23.26
N VAL A 23 -12.68 18.56 22.57
CA VAL A 23 -12.70 17.13 22.87
C VAL A 23 -11.36 16.58 22.41
N ASP A 24 -10.49 16.23 23.37
CA ASP A 24 -9.17 15.69 23.10
C ASP A 24 -9.28 14.40 22.25
N PRO A 25 -8.84 14.43 20.97
CA PRO A 25 -8.99 13.31 20.05
C PRO A 25 -8.19 12.07 20.50
N GLU A 26 -7.16 12.25 21.33
CA GLU A 26 -6.32 11.18 21.89
C GLU A 26 -7.07 10.42 23.00
N ALA A 27 -7.74 11.16 23.89
CA ALA A 27 -8.54 10.62 24.98
C ALA A 27 -9.75 9.83 24.46
N VAL A 28 -10.44 10.38 23.45
CA VAL A 28 -11.55 9.68 22.78
C VAL A 28 -11.06 8.44 22.04
N GLY A 29 -9.86 8.45 21.46
CA GLY A 29 -9.32 7.28 20.75
C GLY A 29 -9.13 6.07 21.65
N ARG A 30 -8.52 6.27 22.81
CA ARG A 30 -8.34 5.20 23.80
C ARG A 30 -9.67 4.69 24.35
N PHE A 31 -10.63 5.58 24.55
CA PHE A 31 -11.98 5.23 25.00
C PHE A 31 -12.74 4.42 23.94
N SER A 32 -12.69 4.83 22.68
CA SER A 32 -13.31 4.10 21.55
C SER A 32 -12.70 2.72 21.35
N GLU A 33 -11.38 2.56 21.45
CA GLU A 33 -10.69 1.26 21.36
C GLU A 33 -11.16 0.30 22.48
N SER A 34 -11.36 0.83 23.69
CA SER A 34 -11.89 0.05 24.82
C SER A 34 -13.35 -0.34 24.59
N ILE A 35 -14.17 0.59 24.11
CA ILE A 35 -15.58 0.34 23.79
C ILE A 35 -15.72 -0.66 22.65
N ALA A 36 -14.92 -0.55 21.60
CA ALA A 36 -14.97 -1.48 20.46
C ALA A 36 -14.67 -2.92 20.91
N ARG A 37 -13.65 -3.11 21.77
CA ARG A 37 -13.35 -4.42 22.36
C ARG A 37 -14.46 -4.91 23.29
N TYR A 38 -15.08 -4.00 24.04
CA TYR A 38 -16.17 -4.33 24.96
C TYR A 38 -17.46 -4.72 24.24
N LEU A 39 -17.87 -3.94 23.24
CA LEU A 39 -19.07 -4.17 22.41
C LEU A 39 -18.91 -5.35 21.44
N GLY A 40 -17.69 -5.60 20.94
CA GLY A 40 -17.38 -6.72 20.05
C GLY A 40 -17.39 -8.08 20.77
N THR A 41 -17.36 -8.10 22.10
CA THR A 41 -17.48 -9.32 22.89
C THR A 41 -18.96 -9.56 23.19
N GLY A 42 -19.53 -10.70 22.78
CA GLY A 42 -20.95 -11.06 23.04
C GLY A 42 -21.37 -11.07 24.53
N ARG A 43 -20.38 -10.93 25.43
CA ARG A 43 -20.53 -10.77 26.87
C ARG A 43 -21.23 -9.47 27.27
N TYR A 44 -21.08 -8.37 26.51
CA TYR A 44 -21.84 -7.13 26.74
C TYR A 44 -23.33 -7.34 26.49
N LEU A 45 -23.70 -7.95 25.36
CA LEU A 45 -25.11 -8.24 25.03
C LEU A 45 -25.75 -9.17 26.07
N ALA A 46 -25.00 -10.16 26.56
CA ALA A 46 -25.48 -11.06 27.62
C ALA A 46 -25.78 -10.28 28.92
N TRP A 47 -24.84 -9.45 29.39
CA TRP A 47 -25.05 -8.63 30.58
C TRP A 47 -26.21 -7.64 30.41
N GLN A 48 -26.29 -6.97 29.25
CA GLN A 48 -27.34 -6.01 28.96
C GLN A 48 -28.72 -6.66 28.95
N THR A 49 -28.83 -7.85 28.38
CA THR A 49 -30.08 -8.65 28.38
C THR A 49 -30.49 -9.01 29.81
N ILE A 50 -29.55 -9.46 30.66
CA ILE A 50 -29.83 -9.79 32.06
C ILE A 50 -30.35 -8.55 32.80
N ILE A 51 -29.70 -7.39 32.65
CA ILE A 51 -30.12 -6.14 33.29
C ILE A 51 -31.54 -5.76 32.87
N VAL A 52 -31.85 -5.84 31.57
CA VAL A 52 -33.19 -5.54 31.05
C VAL A 52 -34.24 -6.48 31.64
N ILE A 53 -33.97 -7.78 31.70
CA ILE A 53 -34.88 -8.78 32.28
C ILE A 53 -35.12 -8.49 33.77
N VAL A 54 -34.06 -8.23 34.53
CA VAL A 54 -34.16 -7.88 35.96
C VAL A 54 -34.95 -6.60 36.15
N TRP A 55 -34.74 -5.59 35.30
CA TRP A 55 -35.44 -4.31 35.36
C TRP A 55 -36.93 -4.46 35.08
N ILE A 56 -37.29 -5.24 34.07
CA ILE A 56 -38.68 -5.58 33.76
C ILE A 56 -39.32 -6.31 34.95
N ALA A 57 -38.64 -7.32 35.52
CA ALA A 57 -39.13 -8.07 36.67
C ALA A 57 -39.32 -7.20 37.92
N LEU A 58 -38.39 -6.28 38.21
CA LEU A 58 -38.52 -5.31 39.30
C LEU A 58 -39.72 -4.39 39.09
N ASN A 59 -39.95 -3.92 37.86
CA ASN A 59 -41.11 -3.09 37.54
C ASN A 59 -42.43 -3.87 37.70
N LEU A 60 -42.49 -5.13 37.26
CA LEU A 60 -43.64 -6.03 37.49
C LEU A 60 -43.98 -6.22 38.97
N VAL A 61 -42.96 -6.35 39.83
CA VAL A 61 -43.17 -6.43 41.29
C VAL A 61 -43.59 -5.06 41.86
N ALA A 62 -42.99 -3.97 41.38
CA ALA A 62 -43.34 -2.61 41.80
C ALA A 62 -44.78 -2.18 41.40
N VAL A 63 -45.34 -2.77 40.34
CA VAL A 63 -46.75 -2.60 39.95
C VAL A 63 -47.70 -3.12 41.02
N SER A 64 -47.32 -4.16 41.78
CA SER A 64 -48.11 -4.65 42.91
C SER A 64 -48.18 -3.64 44.07
N TRP A 65 -47.28 -2.67 44.10
CA TRP A 65 -47.29 -1.50 44.99
C TRP A 65 -47.85 -0.23 44.33
N GLN A 66 -48.51 -0.36 43.17
CA GLN A 66 -49.09 0.76 42.41
C GLN A 66 -48.08 1.83 41.95
N TRP A 67 -46.78 1.52 41.93
CA TRP A 67 -45.72 2.51 41.67
C TRP A 67 -45.66 2.96 40.20
N ASP A 68 -46.11 2.11 39.25
CA ASP A 68 -46.27 2.45 37.82
C ASP A 68 -47.39 1.59 37.16
N PRO A 69 -48.68 2.00 37.25
CA PRO A 69 -49.80 1.25 36.67
C PRO A 69 -49.70 1.11 35.14
N TYR A 70 -50.26 0.03 34.57
CA TYR A 70 -50.30 -0.18 33.12
C TYR A 70 -50.87 1.06 32.39
N PRO A 71 -50.17 1.66 31.41
CA PRO A 71 -49.05 1.14 30.60
C PRO A 71 -47.69 1.77 31.00
N PHE A 72 -46.95 1.12 31.90
CA PHE A 72 -45.59 1.44 32.41
C PHE A 72 -44.88 2.66 31.79
N ILE A 73 -45.28 3.87 32.19
CA ILE A 73 -44.86 5.11 31.51
C ILE A 73 -43.40 5.40 31.82
N LEU A 74 -42.95 5.08 33.04
CA LEU A 74 -41.59 5.33 33.49
C LEU A 74 -40.60 4.37 32.84
N LEU A 75 -40.99 3.11 32.66
CA LEU A 75 -40.18 2.13 31.95
C LEU A 75 -39.97 2.54 30.49
N ASN A 76 -41.04 2.95 29.82
CA ASN A 76 -40.96 3.39 28.44
C ASN A 76 -40.11 4.67 28.31
N LEU A 77 -40.25 5.63 29.23
CA LEU A 77 -39.45 6.85 29.25
C LEU A 77 -37.95 6.56 29.46
N ALA A 78 -37.62 5.61 30.33
CA ALA A 78 -36.24 5.19 30.57
C ALA A 78 -35.61 4.56 29.32
N PHE A 79 -36.30 3.61 28.67
CA PHE A 79 -35.83 2.99 27.42
C PHE A 79 -35.72 4.01 26.28
N SER A 80 -36.69 4.92 26.16
CA SER A 80 -36.65 5.98 25.15
C SER A 80 -35.43 6.88 25.33
N THR A 81 -35.11 7.25 26.58
CA THR A 81 -33.92 8.06 26.90
C THR A 81 -32.63 7.28 26.64
N GLN A 82 -32.59 5.98 26.97
CA GLN A 82 -31.44 5.11 26.70
C GLN A 82 -31.15 5.05 25.19
N ALA A 83 -32.17 4.83 24.37
CA ALA A 83 -32.04 4.81 22.91
C ALA A 83 -31.58 6.18 22.37
N ALA A 84 -32.15 7.27 22.90
CA ALA A 84 -31.80 8.63 22.49
C ALA A 84 -30.32 8.98 22.78
N TYR A 85 -29.77 8.52 23.91
CA TYR A 85 -28.35 8.75 24.23
C TYR A 85 -27.40 7.78 23.51
N ALA A 86 -27.87 6.61 23.08
CA ALA A 86 -27.06 5.67 22.31
C ALA A 86 -26.71 6.25 20.92
N ALA A 87 -27.64 6.95 20.27
CA ALA A 87 -27.44 7.52 18.93
C ALA A 87 -26.18 8.43 18.81
N PRO A 88 -25.97 9.45 19.65
CA PRO A 88 -24.77 10.30 19.57
C PRO A 88 -23.48 9.55 19.93
N LEU A 89 -23.52 8.58 20.84
CA LEU A 89 -22.36 7.73 21.17
C LEU A 89 -21.95 6.85 19.98
N ILE A 90 -22.92 6.25 19.31
CA ILE A 90 -22.70 5.43 18.11
C ILE A 90 -22.17 6.33 16.99
N LEU A 91 -22.72 7.53 16.80
CA LEU A 91 -22.26 8.48 15.78
C LEU A 91 -20.80 8.88 16.01
N LEU A 92 -20.39 9.13 17.26
CA LEU A 92 -19.00 9.41 17.61
C LEU A 92 -18.08 8.22 17.32
N ALA A 93 -18.52 6.99 17.61
CA ALA A 93 -17.78 5.78 17.28
C ALA A 93 -17.65 5.59 15.76
N GLN A 94 -18.72 5.85 15.00
CA GLN A 94 -18.76 5.73 13.54
C GLN A 94 -17.87 6.77 12.85
N ASN A 95 -17.93 8.05 13.23
CA ASN A 95 -17.07 9.09 12.67
C ASN A 95 -15.57 8.77 12.81
N ARG A 96 -15.17 8.10 13.89
CA ARG A 96 -13.79 7.65 14.08
C ARG A 96 -13.43 6.47 13.19
N GLN A 97 -14.33 5.49 13.08
CA GLN A 97 -14.11 4.35 12.18
C GLN A 97 -13.94 4.84 10.74
N GLU A 98 -14.84 5.74 10.29
CA GLU A 98 -14.79 6.31 8.95
C GLU A 98 -13.50 7.11 8.70
N ASN A 99 -13.02 7.89 9.68
CA ASN A 99 -11.74 8.60 9.55
C ASN A 99 -10.55 7.64 9.44
N ARG A 100 -10.52 6.55 10.23
CA ARG A 100 -9.46 5.53 10.14
C ARG A 100 -9.49 4.83 8.78
N ASP A 101 -10.69 4.47 8.31
CA ASP A 101 -10.89 3.81 7.03
C ASP A 101 -10.47 4.73 5.88
N ARG A 102 -10.77 6.03 5.96
CA ARG A 102 -10.31 7.03 4.98
C ARG A 102 -8.78 7.12 4.91
N VAL A 103 -8.09 7.19 6.06
CA VAL A 103 -6.62 7.24 6.09
C VAL A 103 -6.02 5.97 5.49
N SER A 104 -6.56 4.80 5.83
CA SER A 104 -6.11 3.52 5.25
C SER A 104 -6.29 3.50 3.73
N LEU A 105 -7.43 3.96 3.23
CA LEU A 105 -7.72 4.02 1.79
C LEU A 105 -6.78 5.00 1.06
N ASP A 106 -6.45 6.13 1.67
CA ASP A 106 -5.53 7.10 1.06
C ASP A 106 -4.09 6.60 1.04
N GLU A 107 -3.64 5.88 2.07
CA GLU A 107 -2.35 5.18 2.05
C GLU A 107 -2.29 4.11 0.97
N ASP A 108 -3.32 3.28 0.84
CA ASP A 108 -3.39 2.24 -0.19
C ASP A 108 -3.39 2.84 -1.60
N ARG A 109 -4.10 3.96 -1.82
CA ARG A 109 -4.05 4.70 -3.08
C ARG A 109 -2.65 5.21 -3.40
N ARG A 110 -1.95 5.77 -2.41
CA ARG A 110 -0.57 6.26 -2.59
C ARG A 110 0.39 5.12 -2.92
N ARG A 111 0.28 3.98 -2.20
CA ARG A 111 1.07 2.78 -2.49
C ARG A 111 0.80 2.26 -3.90
N ALA A 112 -0.47 2.16 -4.31
CA ALA A 112 -0.83 1.72 -5.64
C ALA A 112 -0.27 2.65 -6.74
N GLN A 113 -0.28 3.97 -6.51
CA GLN A 113 0.35 4.93 -7.43
C GLN A 113 1.88 4.74 -7.52
N GLN A 114 2.55 4.54 -6.40
CA GLN A 114 4.00 4.27 -6.36
C GLN A 114 4.34 2.97 -7.09
N THR A 115 3.65 1.86 -6.77
CA THR A 115 3.87 0.58 -7.45
C THR A 115 3.62 0.68 -8.94
N LYS A 116 2.60 1.43 -9.36
CA LYS A 116 2.36 1.69 -10.79
C LYS A 116 3.53 2.44 -11.43
N ALA A 117 4.02 3.51 -10.80
CA ALA A 117 5.14 4.29 -11.29
C ALA A 117 6.44 3.46 -11.36
N ASP A 118 6.72 2.64 -10.35
CA ASP A 118 7.87 1.74 -10.32
C ASP A 118 7.78 0.70 -11.42
N THR A 119 6.58 0.15 -11.67
CA THR A 119 6.36 -0.81 -12.75
C THR A 119 6.54 -0.15 -14.12
N GLU A 120 6.03 1.07 -14.31
CA GLU A 120 6.24 1.83 -15.56
C GLU A 120 7.72 2.18 -15.77
N PHE A 121 8.44 2.52 -14.70
CA PHE A 121 9.87 2.76 -14.74
C PHE A 121 10.65 1.50 -15.14
N LEU A 122 10.40 0.39 -14.44
CA LEU A 122 11.02 -0.91 -14.75
C LEU A 122 10.70 -1.36 -16.18
N ALA A 123 9.48 -1.14 -16.67
CA ALA A 123 9.11 -1.46 -18.05
C ALA A 123 9.88 -0.62 -19.08
N ARG A 124 10.11 0.67 -18.79
CA ARG A 124 10.93 1.54 -19.65
C ARG A 124 12.40 1.14 -19.64
N GLU A 125 12.95 0.82 -18.47
CA GLU A 125 14.32 0.30 -18.33
C GLU A 125 14.50 -1.06 -19.01
N LEU A 126 13.51 -1.95 -18.92
CA LEU A 126 13.52 -3.22 -19.66
C LEU A 126 13.47 -3.00 -21.17
N ALA A 127 12.69 -2.02 -21.63
CA ALA A 127 12.61 -1.68 -23.04
C ALA A 127 13.92 -1.08 -23.56
N SER A 128 14.53 -0.15 -22.82
CA SER A 128 15.84 0.44 -23.17
C SER A 128 16.94 -0.62 -23.16
N LEU A 129 16.98 -1.47 -22.13
CA LEU A 129 17.91 -2.60 -22.04
C LEU A 129 17.73 -3.57 -23.21
N ARG A 130 16.48 -3.90 -23.56
CA ARG A 130 16.19 -4.78 -24.70
C ARG A 130 16.68 -4.20 -26.02
N LEU A 131 16.54 -2.89 -26.22
CA LEU A 131 17.05 -2.22 -27.42
C LEU A 131 18.59 -2.25 -27.44
N ALA A 132 19.24 -1.89 -26.34
CA ALA A 132 20.70 -1.91 -26.22
C ALA A 132 21.29 -3.33 -26.42
N VAL A 133 20.69 -4.36 -25.81
CA VAL A 133 21.10 -5.75 -26.00
C VAL A 133 20.77 -6.25 -27.41
N GLY A 134 19.64 -5.82 -27.98
CA GLY A 134 19.25 -6.12 -29.36
C GLY A 134 20.25 -5.61 -30.39
N GLU A 135 20.90 -4.47 -30.12
CA GLU A 135 21.97 -3.92 -30.97
C GLU A 135 23.29 -4.69 -30.81
N VAL A 136 23.66 -5.11 -29.60
CA VAL A 136 24.97 -5.72 -29.30
C VAL A 136 25.08 -7.22 -29.68
N VAL A 137 23.96 -7.89 -29.95
CA VAL A 137 23.91 -9.30 -30.40
C VAL A 137 23.11 -9.37 -31.70
N THR A 138 23.46 -8.56 -32.70
CA THR A 138 22.89 -8.78 -34.03
C THR A 138 23.46 -10.09 -34.57
N ARG A 139 22.58 -10.96 -35.10
CA ARG A 139 22.97 -12.25 -35.70
C ARG A 139 24.13 -12.11 -36.68
N ASP A 140 24.16 -11.00 -37.42
CA ASP A 140 25.20 -10.71 -38.41
C ASP A 140 26.56 -10.38 -37.78
N TYR A 141 26.61 -9.74 -36.62
CA TYR A 141 27.87 -9.50 -35.89
C TYR A 141 28.46 -10.83 -35.40
N LEU A 142 27.65 -11.67 -34.74
CA LEU A 142 28.09 -13.02 -34.35
C LEU A 142 28.52 -13.87 -35.54
N ARG A 143 27.84 -13.75 -36.67
CA ARG A 143 28.18 -14.49 -37.89
C ARG A 143 29.52 -14.02 -38.47
N ARG A 144 29.74 -12.70 -38.50
CA ARG A 144 30.98 -12.09 -38.97
C ARG A 144 32.15 -12.44 -38.06
N GLU A 145 31.98 -12.37 -36.74
CA GLU A 145 33.04 -12.74 -35.79
C GLU A 145 33.37 -14.24 -35.86
N LEU A 146 32.36 -15.11 -36.06
CA LEU A 146 32.58 -16.53 -36.29
C LEU A 146 33.29 -16.82 -37.62
N GLU A 147 33.00 -16.06 -38.68
CA GLU A 147 33.70 -16.16 -39.96
C GLU A 147 35.15 -15.69 -39.85
N GLU A 148 35.41 -14.58 -39.16
CA GLU A 148 36.76 -14.07 -38.92
C GLU A 148 37.61 -15.06 -38.11
N VAL A 149 37.05 -15.62 -37.03
CA VAL A 149 37.71 -16.68 -36.25
C VAL A 149 37.97 -17.91 -37.11
N ARG A 150 37.03 -18.30 -37.98
CA ARG A 150 37.20 -19.44 -38.89
C ARG A 150 38.33 -19.18 -39.89
N GLU A 151 38.41 -17.99 -40.48
CA GLU A 151 39.43 -17.61 -41.45
C GLU A 151 40.83 -17.54 -40.82
N LEU A 152 40.93 -17.02 -39.59
CA LEU A 152 42.16 -17.06 -38.78
C LEU A 152 42.64 -18.50 -38.51
N LEU A 153 41.72 -19.41 -38.21
CA LEU A 153 42.05 -20.83 -38.03
C LEU A 153 42.53 -21.48 -39.33
N GLU A 154 41.88 -21.18 -40.46
CA GLU A 154 42.19 -21.75 -41.77
C GLU A 154 43.57 -21.26 -42.26
N THR A 155 43.89 -19.98 -42.06
CA THR A 155 45.22 -19.41 -42.36
C THR A 155 46.32 -20.00 -41.48
N LEU A 156 46.09 -20.19 -40.18
CA LEU A 156 47.04 -20.86 -39.29
C LEU A 156 47.26 -22.33 -39.68
N GLN A 157 46.20 -23.05 -40.05
CA GLN A 157 46.32 -24.43 -40.55
C GLN A 157 47.07 -24.50 -41.88
N ALA A 158 46.84 -23.57 -42.80
CA ALA A 158 47.55 -23.48 -44.07
C ALA A 158 49.04 -23.19 -43.89
N ASP A 159 49.41 -22.25 -43.00
CA ASP A 159 50.81 -21.93 -42.69
C ASP A 159 51.51 -23.11 -41.99
N HIS A 160 50.82 -23.80 -41.07
CA HIS A 160 51.32 -25.03 -40.47
C HIS A 160 51.54 -26.13 -41.52
N GLY A 161 50.58 -26.34 -42.43
CA GLY A 161 50.68 -27.33 -43.50
C GLY A 161 51.81 -27.02 -44.48
N ALA A 162 52.02 -25.74 -44.80
CA ALA A 162 53.12 -25.27 -45.65
C ALA A 162 54.49 -25.48 -44.99
N LYS A 163 54.62 -25.14 -43.70
CA LYS A 163 55.85 -25.40 -42.92
C LYS A 163 56.18 -26.90 -42.86
N VAL A 164 55.20 -27.74 -42.56
CA VAL A 164 55.38 -29.20 -42.52
C VAL A 164 55.79 -29.77 -43.87
N LYS A 165 55.21 -29.30 -44.99
CA LYS A 165 55.62 -29.71 -46.35
C LYS A 165 57.05 -29.25 -46.66
N LYS A 166 57.42 -28.03 -46.28
CA LYS A 166 58.77 -27.48 -46.50
C LYS A 166 59.82 -28.24 -45.70
N ASP A 167 59.52 -28.60 -44.45
CA ASP A 167 60.40 -29.39 -43.59
C ASP A 167 60.56 -30.82 -44.12
N LYS A 168 59.48 -31.46 -44.59
CA LYS A 168 59.56 -32.78 -45.24
C LYS A 168 60.36 -32.74 -46.55
N ALA A 169 60.18 -31.72 -47.39
CA ALA A 169 60.94 -31.57 -48.63
C ALA A 169 62.44 -31.35 -48.36
N LYS A 170 62.77 -30.55 -47.34
CA LYS A 170 64.16 -30.37 -46.89
C LYS A 170 64.77 -31.67 -46.37
N LYS A 171 64.00 -32.46 -45.62
CA LYS A 171 64.45 -33.77 -45.09
C LYS A 171 64.62 -34.81 -46.20
N ALA A 172 63.75 -34.81 -47.21
CA ALA A 172 63.85 -35.68 -48.37
C ALA A 172 65.05 -35.31 -49.27
N SER A 173 65.28 -34.02 -49.49
CA SER A 173 66.48 -33.55 -50.21
C SER A 173 67.77 -33.90 -49.46
N ALA A 174 67.81 -33.75 -48.13
CA ALA A 174 68.96 -34.14 -47.32
C ALA A 174 69.20 -35.66 -47.32
N ALA A 175 68.16 -36.49 -47.35
CA ALA A 175 68.28 -37.95 -47.43
C ALA A 175 68.70 -38.46 -48.84
N ILE A 176 68.44 -37.67 -49.90
CA ILE A 176 68.90 -37.97 -51.25
C ILE A 176 70.38 -37.60 -51.42
N ASP A 177 70.84 -36.52 -50.77
CA ASP A 177 72.25 -36.13 -50.73
C ASP A 177 73.11 -37.13 -49.92
N ASP A 178 72.57 -37.75 -48.86
CA ASP A 178 73.26 -38.73 -48.01
C ASP A 178 73.32 -40.16 -48.62
N LEU A 179 72.73 -40.37 -49.81
CA LEU A 179 72.70 -41.66 -50.52
C LEU A 179 73.44 -41.65 -51.87
N SER A 180 74.11 -40.55 -52.23
CA SER A 180 75.07 -40.52 -53.33
C SER A 180 76.49 -40.70 -52.77
N PRO A 181 77.31 -41.57 -53.39
CA PRO A 181 78.45 -42.24 -52.78
C PRO A 181 79.63 -41.34 -52.37
#